data_AF-A0A850EVJ3-F1
#
_entry.id   AF-A0A850EVJ3-F1
#
_cell.length_a   1.000
_cell.length_b   1.000
_cell.length_c   1.000
_cell.angle_alpha   90.00
_cell.angle_beta   90.00
_cell.angle_gamma   90.00
#
_symmetry.space_group_name_H-M   'P 1'
#
loop_
_entity.id
_entity.type
_entity.pdbx_description
1 polymer ?
#
loop_
_entity_poly.entity_id
_entity_poly.type
_entity_poly.pdbx_seq_one_letter_code
_entity_poly.pdbx_strand_id
1 'polypeptide(L)'
;MIFQAKGANKKVKLTRKNPAILLVMLSLLLIVVSGCGAKPAANNSSSAAGNQTGNQTSNTAQETAAPQETTTSQNNAEGSGLPSDTASHPVVTIEMADGGIIKAELYPEVAPNTVNNFISLIQKGFYDGTIFHRVIPGFMIQGGDPDGTGMGGPGYSIAGEFSGNGFNNNLLHTEGVLSMARSQDPNSAGSQFFIMTADAPHLDGSYAAFGKVTEGLEVVDAIVNLPRDSSDRPEHPPVMKKVTVDTLGVTYPEPQKVQ
;
A
#
# COMPACT_ATOMS: atom_id res chain seq x y z
N MET A 1 44.37 -7.42 57.82
CA MET A 1 45.41 -8.07 56.98
C MET A 1 44.99 -7.94 55.53
N ILE A 2 45.82 -7.24 54.77
CA ILE A 2 45.67 -6.93 53.34
C ILE A 2 46.14 -8.16 52.55
N PHE A 3 45.37 -8.61 51.56
CA PHE A 3 45.93 -9.38 50.45
C PHE A 3 45.37 -8.86 49.12
N GLN A 4 46.26 -8.18 48.40
CA GLN A 4 46.18 -7.82 46.99
C GLN A 4 46.98 -8.86 46.20
N ALA A 5 46.42 -9.37 45.09
CA ALA A 5 47.16 -9.93 43.95
C ALA A 5 46.19 -9.95 42.73
N LYS A 6 46.26 -8.99 41.79
CA LYS A 6 47.11 -8.89 40.59
C LYS A 6 47.01 -10.05 39.57
N GLY A 7 46.60 -9.70 38.35
CA GLY A 7 46.88 -10.39 37.07
C GLY A 7 45.63 -10.90 36.36
N ALA A 8 45.36 -10.68 35.07
CA ALA A 8 46.14 -10.09 33.99
C ALA A 8 45.19 -9.64 32.84
N ASN A 9 45.47 -8.46 32.26
CA ASN A 9 44.81 -7.95 31.06
C ASN A 9 45.30 -8.69 29.82
N LYS A 10 44.44 -9.46 29.16
CA LYS A 10 44.73 -10.11 27.88
C LYS A 10 44.46 -9.12 26.74
N LYS A 11 45.52 -8.51 26.21
CA LYS A 11 45.44 -7.66 25.00
C LYS A 11 45.00 -8.50 23.79
N VAL A 12 43.83 -8.19 23.24
CA VAL A 12 43.39 -8.71 21.94
C VAL A 12 44.18 -8.00 20.84
N LYS A 13 44.91 -8.76 20.03
CA LYS A 13 45.63 -8.27 18.84
C LYS A 13 44.60 -8.03 17.73
N LEU A 14 44.39 -6.77 17.38
CA LEU A 14 43.65 -6.35 16.19
C LEU A 14 44.59 -6.46 14.97
N THR A 15 44.39 -7.45 14.11
CA THR A 15 45.12 -7.58 12.85
C THR A 15 44.33 -6.94 11.71
N ARG A 16 44.92 -5.89 11.13
CA ARG A 16 44.41 -5.09 10.01
C ARG A 16 45.06 -5.61 8.71
N LYS A 17 44.27 -6.12 7.75
CA LYS A 17 44.62 -6.37 6.33
C LYS A 17 43.31 -6.45 5.54
N ASN A 18 43.06 -5.87 4.36
CA ASN A 18 43.71 -4.91 3.46
C ASN A 18 42.55 -4.32 2.60
N PRO A 19 42.56 -3.03 2.20
CA PRO A 19 41.53 -2.46 1.32
C PRO A 19 42.06 -2.38 -0.12
N ALA A 20 41.46 -3.10 -1.07
CA ALA A 20 41.60 -2.80 -2.50
C ALA A 20 40.56 -3.58 -3.34
N ILE A 21 40.15 -2.92 -4.43
CA ILE A 21 39.48 -3.44 -5.65
C ILE A 21 37.93 -3.38 -5.58
N LEU A 22 37.29 -2.28 -6.00
CA LEU A 22 37.08 -1.74 -7.37
C LEU A 22 35.82 -2.33 -8.05
N LEU A 23 34.74 -1.55 -8.00
CA LEU A 23 33.83 -1.11 -9.09
C LEU A 23 33.75 -1.97 -10.37
N VAL A 24 32.52 -2.28 -10.83
CA VAL A 24 32.03 -2.71 -12.19
C VAL A 24 30.97 -3.83 -12.00
N MET A 25 29.77 -3.89 -12.58
CA MET A 25 28.99 -3.08 -13.54
C MET A 25 27.54 -3.56 -13.48
N LEU A 26 26.61 -2.62 -13.54
CA LEU A 26 25.22 -2.82 -13.96
C LEU A 26 25.21 -3.26 -15.44
N SER A 27 24.67 -4.43 -15.76
CA SER A 27 24.46 -4.87 -17.15
C SER A 27 23.03 -5.37 -17.36
N LEU A 28 22.19 -4.41 -17.76
CA LEU A 28 20.94 -4.63 -18.48
C LEU A 28 21.31 -5.11 -19.90
N LEU A 29 20.90 -6.31 -20.31
CA LEU A 29 21.06 -6.79 -21.69
C LEU A 29 19.69 -6.89 -22.37
N LEU A 30 19.36 -5.87 -23.16
CA LEU A 30 18.35 -5.89 -24.21
C LEU A 30 18.93 -6.62 -25.43
N ILE A 31 18.25 -7.68 -25.89
CA ILE A 31 18.49 -8.24 -27.23
C ILE A 31 17.34 -7.76 -28.13
N VAL A 32 17.66 -6.80 -29.01
CA VAL A 32 16.88 -6.49 -30.20
C VAL A 32 17.63 -7.09 -31.38
N VAL A 33 17.01 -8.02 -32.10
CA VAL A 33 17.50 -8.45 -33.42
C VAL A 33 16.47 -8.01 -34.46
N SER A 34 16.81 -6.96 -35.19
CA SER A 34 16.14 -6.52 -36.40
C SER A 34 16.56 -7.41 -37.57
N GLY A 35 15.60 -8.04 -38.24
CA GLY A 35 15.76 -8.62 -39.57
C GLY A 35 15.11 -7.72 -40.62
N CYS A 36 15.93 -7.10 -41.47
CA CYS A 36 15.49 -6.35 -42.66
C CYS A 36 15.57 -7.24 -43.91
N GLY A 37 14.52 -7.21 -44.73
CA GLY A 37 14.52 -7.67 -46.13
C GLY A 37 13.65 -6.75 -46.99
N ALA A 38 14.27 -6.03 -47.93
CA ALA A 38 13.67 -5.21 -49.00
C ALA A 38 13.31 -6.12 -50.21
N LYS A 39 12.53 -5.82 -51.26
CA LYS A 39 12.00 -4.62 -52.00
C LYS A 39 11.10 -5.23 -53.15
N PRO A 40 10.66 -4.55 -54.24
CA PRO A 40 9.94 -3.27 -54.50
C PRO A 40 8.64 -3.40 -55.37
N ALA A 41 7.83 -2.32 -55.41
CA ALA A 41 7.29 -1.67 -56.65
C ALA A 41 6.60 -0.35 -56.21
N ALA A 42 7.15 0.85 -56.50
CA ALA A 42 6.87 1.74 -57.66
C ALA A 42 5.36 2.10 -57.80
N ASN A 43 4.90 3.35 -57.93
CA ASN A 43 5.52 4.64 -58.25
C ASN A 43 4.48 5.77 -58.05
N ASN A 44 4.92 6.97 -57.63
CA ASN A 44 4.55 8.32 -58.15
C ASN A 44 3.06 8.81 -58.13
N SER A 45 2.69 10.05 -57.78
CA SER A 45 3.36 11.36 -57.57
C SER A 45 2.37 12.35 -56.91
N SER A 46 2.91 13.41 -56.26
CA SER A 46 2.53 14.86 -56.31
C SER A 46 1.07 15.30 -56.07
N SER A 47 0.71 16.45 -55.50
CA SER A 47 1.36 17.58 -54.82
C SER A 47 0.26 18.63 -54.56
N ALA A 48 0.47 19.50 -53.57
CA ALA A 48 0.08 20.92 -53.53
C ALA A 48 -1.38 21.35 -53.22
N ALA A 49 -1.51 22.01 -52.06
CA ALA A 49 -2.00 23.37 -51.80
C ALA A 49 -3.24 23.91 -52.56
N GLY A 50 -4.19 24.47 -51.78
CA GLY A 50 -5.24 25.37 -52.27
C GLY A 50 -6.07 25.96 -51.13
N ASN A 51 -5.88 27.25 -50.88
CA ASN A 51 -6.58 28.12 -49.94
C ASN A 51 -7.71 28.84 -50.69
N GLN A 52 -8.96 28.94 -50.17
CA GLN A 52 -9.91 30.00 -50.54
C GLN A 52 -10.95 30.35 -49.48
N THR A 53 -11.15 31.67 -49.40
CA THR A 53 -11.96 32.57 -48.59
C THR A 53 -13.45 32.65 -49.00
N GLY A 54 -14.29 33.12 -48.06
CA GLY A 54 -15.55 33.85 -48.32
C GLY A 54 -16.78 33.24 -47.64
N ASN A 55 -17.74 33.95 -47.05
CA ASN A 55 -18.00 35.39 -46.95
C ASN A 55 -19.05 35.64 -45.84
N GLN A 56 -19.03 36.87 -45.34
CA GLN A 56 -19.92 37.64 -44.45
C GLN A 56 -21.39 37.18 -44.22
N THR A 57 -21.94 37.45 -43.02
CA THR A 57 -22.95 38.51 -42.78
C THR A 57 -23.23 38.69 -41.27
N SER A 58 -23.28 39.96 -40.86
CA SER A 58 -23.55 40.55 -39.55
C SER A 58 -25.04 40.67 -39.19
N ASN A 59 -25.39 40.67 -37.89
CA ASN A 59 -26.29 41.67 -37.26
C ASN A 59 -26.42 41.49 -35.73
N THR A 60 -26.74 42.62 -35.08
CA THR A 60 -26.55 42.99 -33.67
C THR A 60 -27.89 43.10 -32.90
N ALA A 61 -27.83 42.85 -31.56
CA ALA A 61 -28.70 43.30 -30.43
C ALA A 61 -30.17 42.79 -30.35
N GLN A 62 -30.56 42.08 -29.26
CA GLN A 62 -31.11 42.56 -27.95
C GLN A 62 -32.62 42.92 -28.09
N GLU A 63 -33.62 42.45 -27.33
CA GLU A 63 -33.78 42.19 -25.90
C GLU A 63 -35.11 41.43 -25.66
N THR A 64 -35.26 40.76 -24.50
CA THR A 64 -36.43 40.79 -23.57
C THR A 64 -36.92 39.40 -23.08
N ALA A 65 -36.99 39.31 -21.75
CA ALA A 65 -37.92 38.55 -20.90
C ALA A 65 -37.49 37.14 -20.39
N ALA A 66 -37.05 37.14 -19.13
CA ALA A 66 -37.21 36.05 -18.15
C ALA A 66 -38.58 36.22 -17.43
N PRO A 67 -39.15 35.26 -16.65
CA PRO A 67 -38.43 34.47 -15.64
C PRO A 67 -38.86 33.00 -15.39
N GLN A 68 -37.90 32.28 -14.78
CA GLN A 68 -38.02 31.23 -13.76
C GLN A 68 -38.72 29.89 -14.09
N GLU A 69 -37.92 28.83 -14.11
CA GLU A 69 -38.23 27.62 -13.34
C GLU A 69 -37.04 27.18 -12.48
N THR A 70 -37.43 26.78 -11.28
CA THR A 70 -36.67 26.41 -10.08
C THR A 70 -35.89 25.11 -10.27
N THR A 71 -34.57 25.16 -10.10
CA THR A 71 -33.76 23.98 -9.73
C THR A 71 -33.02 24.30 -8.45
N THR A 72 -33.47 23.69 -7.35
CA THR A 72 -32.80 23.73 -6.06
C THR A 72 -31.57 22.83 -6.07
N SER A 73 -30.42 23.49 -6.08
CA SER A 73 -29.07 23.15 -5.59
C SER A 73 -28.97 21.85 -4.79
N GLN A 74 -28.14 20.87 -5.20
CA GLN A 74 -26.69 20.81 -4.92
C GLN A 74 -26.33 21.20 -3.48
N ASN A 75 -26.09 20.18 -2.65
CA ASN A 75 -25.14 20.25 -1.54
C ASN A 75 -24.12 19.13 -1.74
N ASN A 76 -23.11 19.42 -2.57
CA ASN A 76 -21.80 18.82 -2.41
C ASN A 76 -21.15 19.50 -1.20
N ALA A 77 -20.93 18.75 -0.13
CA ALA A 77 -19.90 19.07 0.83
C ALA A 77 -18.72 18.15 0.48
N GLU A 78 -17.66 18.77 -0.02
CA GLU A 78 -16.34 18.18 -0.23
C GLU A 78 -15.82 17.67 1.13
N GLY A 79 -15.94 16.36 1.34
CA GLY A 79 -15.47 15.69 2.54
C GLY A 79 -14.03 15.23 2.34
N SER A 80 -13.11 15.87 3.04
CA SER A 80 -11.82 15.27 3.39
C SER A 80 -12.07 13.83 3.82
N GLY A 81 -11.45 12.85 3.15
CA GLY A 81 -11.64 11.41 3.43
C GLY A 81 -11.02 10.96 4.76
N LEU A 82 -11.10 11.80 5.78
CA LEU A 82 -10.82 11.42 7.15
C LEU A 82 -11.99 10.58 7.67
N PRO A 83 -11.70 9.51 8.44
CA PRO A 83 -12.73 8.76 9.14
C PRO A 83 -13.60 9.69 9.98
N SER A 84 -14.91 9.44 9.97
CA SER A 84 -15.85 10.20 10.80
C SER A 84 -15.69 9.78 12.26
N ASP A 85 -15.33 10.72 13.13
CA ASP A 85 -15.16 10.51 14.58
C ASP A 85 -16.47 10.04 15.28
N THR A 86 -17.61 10.08 14.58
CA THR A 86 -18.91 9.64 15.12
C THR A 86 -19.39 8.30 14.55
N ALA A 87 -18.70 7.72 13.56
CA ALA A 87 -19.09 6.46 12.96
C ALA A 87 -18.57 5.27 13.78
N SER A 88 -19.42 4.26 13.97
CA SER A 88 -19.04 3.02 14.65
C SER A 88 -18.30 2.11 13.66
N HIS A 89 -16.97 2.08 13.75
CA HIS A 89 -16.10 1.30 12.86
C HIS A 89 -15.91 -0.15 13.33
N PRO A 90 -15.77 -1.14 12.42
CA PRO A 90 -15.36 -2.48 12.81
C PRO A 90 -14.02 -2.46 13.52
N VAL A 91 -13.91 -3.24 14.59
CA VAL A 91 -12.68 -3.34 15.38
C VAL A 91 -12.05 -4.71 15.18
N VAL A 92 -10.82 -4.71 14.68
CA VAL A 92 -9.98 -5.90 14.56
C VAL A 92 -9.14 -6.04 15.81
N THR A 93 -9.03 -7.26 16.32
CA THR A 93 -8.09 -7.63 17.38
C THR A 93 -7.14 -8.69 16.82
N ILE A 94 -5.84 -8.41 16.88
CA ILE A 94 -4.75 -9.32 16.53
C ILE A 94 -4.10 -9.76 17.85
N GLU A 95 -4.30 -11.02 18.22
CA GLU A 95 -3.61 -11.67 19.33
C GLU A 95 -2.31 -12.29 18.82
N MET A 96 -1.18 -11.83 19.34
CA MET A 96 0.15 -12.35 19.03
C MET A 96 0.46 -13.59 19.86
N ALA A 97 1.29 -14.49 19.33
CA ALA A 97 1.63 -15.74 20.02
C ALA A 97 2.37 -15.58 21.35
N ASP A 98 3.03 -14.44 21.57
CA ASP A 98 3.66 -14.06 22.83
C ASP A 98 2.70 -13.39 23.84
N GLY A 99 1.43 -13.21 23.45
CA GLY A 99 0.41 -12.57 24.27
C GLY A 99 0.23 -11.06 24.02
N GLY A 100 1.03 -10.46 23.12
CA GLY A 100 0.79 -9.09 22.66
C GLY A 100 -0.58 -8.93 21.99
N ILE A 101 -1.21 -7.77 22.15
CA ILE A 101 -2.51 -7.45 21.56
C ILE A 101 -2.38 -6.17 20.75
N ILE A 102 -2.84 -6.21 19.50
CA ILE A 102 -3.00 -5.02 18.66
C ILE A 102 -4.48 -4.91 18.32
N LYS A 103 -5.08 -3.72 18.54
CA LYS A 103 -6.42 -3.43 18.05
C LYS A 103 -6.38 -2.32 17.02
N ALA A 104 -7.21 -2.45 15.99
CA ALA A 104 -7.33 -1.46 14.94
C ALA A 104 -8.79 -1.26 14.53
N GLU A 105 -9.14 -0.02 14.21
CA GLU A 105 -10.38 0.30 13.52
C GLU A 105 -10.18 0.16 12.00
N LEU A 106 -11.24 -0.28 11.31
CA LEU A 106 -11.32 -0.32 9.85
C LEU A 106 -12.23 0.80 9.35
N TYR A 107 -11.95 1.34 8.17
CA TYR A 107 -12.67 2.48 7.61
C TYR A 107 -13.38 2.13 6.29
N PRO A 108 -14.57 1.49 6.33
CA PRO A 108 -15.32 1.08 5.15
C PRO A 108 -15.62 2.21 4.17
N GLU A 109 -15.74 3.44 4.66
CA GLU A 109 -15.98 4.65 3.85
C GLU A 109 -14.73 5.12 3.09
N VAL A 110 -13.54 4.71 3.52
CA VAL A 110 -12.26 5.06 2.90
C VAL A 110 -11.85 4.02 1.85
N ALA A 111 -12.03 2.73 2.15
CA ALA A 111 -11.64 1.62 1.28
C ALA A 111 -12.62 0.43 1.42
N PRO A 112 -13.86 0.54 0.90
CA PRO A 112 -14.94 -0.40 1.17
C PRO A 112 -14.62 -1.83 0.74
N ASN A 113 -14.11 -2.05 -0.47
CA ASN A 113 -13.82 -3.40 -0.95
C ASN A 113 -12.62 -4.03 -0.22
N THR A 114 -11.65 -3.20 0.16
CA THR A 114 -10.50 -3.60 0.96
C THR A 114 -10.92 -4.04 2.35
N VAL A 115 -11.78 -3.26 3.01
CA VAL A 115 -12.34 -3.61 4.33
C VAL A 115 -13.21 -4.87 4.24
N ASN A 116 -14.07 -4.98 3.23
CA ASN A 116 -14.87 -6.19 2.98
C ASN A 116 -13.98 -7.43 2.83
N ASN A 117 -12.89 -7.31 2.05
CA ASN A 117 -11.92 -8.37 1.87
C ASN A 117 -11.26 -8.78 3.19
N PHE A 118 -10.77 -7.81 3.96
CA PHE A 118 -10.09 -8.05 5.22
C PHE A 118 -11.03 -8.73 6.23
N ILE A 119 -12.26 -8.23 6.39
CA ILE A 119 -13.29 -8.81 7.26
C ILE A 119 -13.62 -10.25 6.84
N SER A 120 -13.86 -10.47 5.54
CA SER A 120 -14.16 -11.81 5.01
C SER A 120 -13.04 -12.81 5.32
N LEU A 121 -11.78 -12.40 5.15
CA LEU A 121 -10.62 -13.24 5.43
C LEU A 121 -10.47 -13.54 6.94
N ILE A 122 -10.67 -12.54 7.80
CA ILE A 122 -10.69 -12.72 9.26
C ILE A 122 -11.78 -13.72 9.67
N GLN A 123 -13.00 -13.54 9.18
CA GLN A 123 -14.14 -14.42 9.52
C GLN A 123 -13.93 -15.87 9.04
N LYS A 124 -13.12 -16.07 8.01
CA LYS A 124 -12.70 -17.39 7.51
C LYS A 124 -11.50 -17.97 8.27
N GLY A 125 -10.96 -17.26 9.26
CA GLY A 125 -9.77 -17.66 10.02
C GLY A 125 -8.48 -17.62 9.20
N PHE A 126 -8.45 -16.89 8.07
CA PHE A 126 -7.35 -16.91 7.12
C PHE A 126 -6.02 -16.44 7.72
N TYR A 127 -6.08 -15.46 8.63
CA TYR A 127 -4.89 -14.85 9.23
C TYR A 127 -4.35 -15.61 10.44
N ASP A 128 -5.10 -16.58 10.98
CA ASP A 128 -4.67 -17.35 12.15
C ASP A 128 -3.43 -18.18 11.79
N GLY A 129 -2.37 -18.01 12.58
CA GLY A 129 -1.08 -18.66 12.38
C GLY A 129 -0.17 -17.99 11.34
N THR A 130 -0.63 -16.95 10.64
CA THR A 130 0.24 -16.19 9.73
C THR A 130 1.21 -15.29 10.49
N ILE A 131 2.31 -14.88 9.84
CA ILE A 131 3.40 -14.12 10.48
C ILE A 131 3.50 -12.69 9.96
N PHE A 132 4.12 -11.82 10.75
CA PHE A 132 4.78 -10.64 10.19
C PHE A 132 6.14 -11.06 9.61
N HIS A 133 6.17 -11.27 8.29
CA HIS A 133 7.32 -11.83 7.59
C HIS A 133 8.37 -10.79 7.21
N ARG A 134 8.05 -9.48 7.34
CA ARG A 134 8.95 -8.39 7.00
C ARG A 134 8.76 -7.20 7.94
N VAL A 135 9.86 -6.63 8.43
CA VAL A 135 9.85 -5.49 9.35
C VAL A 135 10.94 -4.47 9.00
N ILE A 136 10.57 -3.19 8.91
CA ILE A 136 11.50 -2.09 8.60
C ILE A 136 11.32 -0.98 9.64
N PRO A 137 12.30 -0.79 10.55
CA PRO A 137 12.28 0.29 11.53
C PRO A 137 12.13 1.66 10.88
N GLY A 138 11.25 2.49 11.47
CA GLY A 138 10.92 3.81 10.93
C GLY A 138 10.09 3.74 9.65
N PHE A 139 9.44 2.61 9.37
CA PHE A 139 8.57 2.45 8.22
C PHE A 139 7.36 1.57 8.55
N MET A 140 7.50 0.25 8.64
CA MET A 140 6.33 -0.64 8.78
C MET A 140 6.66 -2.07 9.23
N ILE A 141 5.62 -2.78 9.65
CA ILE A 141 5.58 -4.25 9.79
C ILE A 141 4.60 -4.81 8.77
N GLN A 142 4.96 -5.86 8.04
CA GLN A 142 4.16 -6.46 6.97
C GLN A 142 3.86 -7.94 7.25
N GLY A 143 2.60 -8.32 7.09
CA GLY A 143 2.08 -9.66 7.38
C GLY A 143 0.95 -10.07 6.43
N GLY A 144 0.19 -11.09 6.82
CA GLY A 144 -0.97 -11.56 6.06
C GLY A 144 -0.67 -12.44 4.85
N ASP A 145 0.57 -12.95 4.75
CA ASP A 145 0.95 -14.00 3.79
C ASP A 145 0.76 -15.39 4.43
N PRO A 146 -0.13 -16.26 3.90
CA PRO A 146 -0.33 -17.61 4.42
C PRO A 146 0.91 -18.51 4.31
N ASP A 147 1.79 -18.26 3.32
CA ASP A 147 3.00 -19.04 3.10
C ASP A 147 4.19 -18.47 3.91
N GLY A 148 4.06 -17.24 4.40
CA GLY A 148 5.10 -16.51 5.15
C GLY A 148 6.36 -16.20 4.33
N THR A 149 6.29 -16.25 3.00
CA THR A 149 7.42 -16.05 2.07
C THR A 149 7.54 -14.62 1.55
N GLY A 150 6.49 -13.82 1.71
CA GLY A 150 6.26 -12.53 1.06
C GLY A 150 5.52 -12.63 -0.27
N MET A 151 5.23 -13.83 -0.79
CA MET A 151 4.71 -14.05 -2.14
C MET A 151 3.33 -14.73 -2.18
N GLY A 152 2.83 -15.24 -1.06
CA GLY A 152 1.52 -15.89 -1.01
C GLY A 152 0.36 -14.90 -0.91
N GLY A 153 -0.85 -15.45 -0.92
CA GLY A 153 -2.09 -14.67 -0.93
C GLY A 153 -3.34 -15.56 -0.83
N PRO A 154 -4.55 -14.98 -0.95
CA PRO A 154 -5.80 -15.69 -0.73
C PRO A 154 -6.29 -16.47 -1.97
N GLY A 155 -5.45 -16.57 -3.01
CA GLY A 155 -5.79 -17.21 -4.29
C GLY A 155 -6.62 -16.33 -5.24
N TYR A 156 -6.80 -15.05 -4.92
CA TYR A 156 -7.45 -14.05 -5.77
C TYR A 156 -6.85 -12.67 -5.50
N SER A 157 -7.17 -11.70 -6.35
CA SER A 157 -6.84 -10.28 -6.14
C SER A 157 -8.08 -9.39 -6.05
N ILE A 158 -7.92 -8.19 -5.47
CA ILE A 158 -8.90 -7.10 -5.44
C ILE A 158 -8.33 -5.85 -6.10
N ALA A 159 -9.22 -4.98 -6.62
CA ALA A 159 -8.81 -3.68 -7.16
C ALA A 159 -8.24 -2.77 -6.05
N GLY A 160 -7.19 -2.01 -6.36
CA GLY A 160 -6.56 -1.09 -5.42
C GLY A 160 -7.41 0.17 -5.20
N GLU A 161 -7.86 0.40 -3.96
CA GLU A 161 -8.66 1.57 -3.58
C GLU A 161 -7.77 2.76 -3.15
N PHE A 162 -7.06 3.35 -4.11
CA PHE A 162 -6.22 4.53 -3.89
C PHE A 162 -6.23 5.51 -5.08
N SER A 163 -5.87 6.77 -4.83
CA SER A 163 -6.03 7.89 -5.79
C SER A 163 -5.28 7.68 -7.12
N GLY A 164 -4.08 7.12 -7.08
CA GLY A 164 -3.29 6.76 -8.25
C GLY A 164 -3.89 5.63 -9.10
N ASN A 165 -4.90 4.91 -8.58
CA ASN A 165 -5.70 3.93 -9.31
C ASN A 165 -7.13 4.43 -9.60
N GLY A 166 -7.36 5.75 -9.50
CA GLY A 166 -8.65 6.38 -9.81
C GLY A 166 -9.71 6.25 -8.72
N PHE A 167 -9.35 5.82 -7.51
CA PHE A 167 -10.26 5.69 -6.37
C PHE A 167 -9.98 6.75 -5.30
N ASN A 168 -11.00 7.43 -4.77
CA ASN A 168 -10.80 8.48 -3.77
C ASN A 168 -10.45 7.88 -2.39
N ASN A 169 -9.18 7.93 -2.02
CA ASN A 169 -8.70 7.55 -0.69
C ASN A 169 -7.73 8.63 -0.18
N ASN A 170 -8.15 9.37 0.84
CA ASN A 170 -7.41 10.50 1.41
C ASN A 170 -6.81 10.19 2.78
N LEU A 171 -6.86 8.93 3.22
CA LEU A 171 -6.24 8.53 4.47
C LEU A 171 -4.71 8.52 4.31
N LEU A 172 -4.04 9.35 5.11
CA LEU A 172 -2.58 9.48 5.08
C LEU A 172 -1.92 8.32 5.82
N HIS A 173 -0.78 7.84 5.31
CA HIS A 173 0.03 6.78 5.92
C HIS A 173 0.82 7.29 7.13
N THR A 174 0.10 7.71 8.17
CA THR A 174 0.66 8.08 9.48
C THR A 174 0.93 6.84 10.32
N GLU A 175 1.69 7.00 11.42
CA GLU A 175 1.91 5.93 12.40
C GLU A 175 0.60 5.21 12.79
N GLY A 176 0.67 3.87 12.83
CA GLY A 176 -0.45 2.99 13.14
C GLY A 176 -1.42 2.71 12.00
N VAL A 177 -1.32 3.38 10.84
CA VAL A 177 -2.25 3.15 9.72
C VAL A 177 -2.00 1.79 9.09
N LEU A 178 -3.10 1.08 8.78
CA LEU A 178 -3.12 -0.16 8.03
C LEU A 178 -3.28 0.14 6.54
N SER A 179 -2.53 -0.57 5.70
CA SER A 179 -2.63 -0.44 4.24
C SER A 179 -2.29 -1.75 3.54
N MET A 180 -2.87 -1.96 2.35
CA MET A 180 -2.70 -3.22 1.61
C MET A 180 -1.34 -3.31 0.92
N ALA A 181 -0.65 -4.43 1.09
CA ALA A 181 0.51 -4.76 0.26
C ALA A 181 0.03 -5.24 -1.12
N ARG A 182 0.81 -4.94 -2.16
CA ARG A 182 0.54 -5.32 -3.55
C ARG A 182 1.83 -5.50 -4.35
N SER A 183 1.72 -6.19 -5.48
CA SER A 183 2.78 -6.21 -6.48
C SER A 183 2.80 -4.91 -7.30
N GLN A 184 3.54 -4.89 -8.41
CA GLN A 184 3.58 -3.74 -9.33
C GLN A 184 2.20 -3.43 -9.93
N ASP A 185 1.36 -4.45 -10.16
CA ASP A 185 -0.01 -4.25 -10.63
C ASP A 185 -0.86 -3.57 -9.53
N PRO A 186 -1.46 -2.39 -9.79
CA PRO A 186 -2.36 -1.71 -8.86
C PRO A 186 -3.51 -2.58 -8.32
N ASN A 187 -3.94 -3.59 -9.08
CA ASN A 187 -5.07 -4.47 -8.78
C ASN A 187 -4.65 -5.88 -8.35
N SER A 188 -3.49 -5.98 -7.70
CA SER A 188 -2.91 -7.25 -7.21
C SER A 188 -2.90 -7.40 -5.69
N ALA A 189 -3.56 -6.49 -4.96
CA ALA A 189 -3.73 -6.65 -3.53
C ALA A 189 -4.56 -7.90 -3.24
N GLY A 190 -4.20 -8.65 -2.20
CA GLY A 190 -4.85 -9.90 -1.83
C GLY A 190 -5.12 -9.94 -0.33
N SER A 191 -4.30 -10.66 0.42
CA SER A 191 -4.43 -10.79 1.88
C SER A 191 -3.34 -10.06 2.65
N GLN A 192 -2.20 -9.76 2.02
CA GLN A 192 -1.07 -9.13 2.69
C GLN A 192 -1.36 -7.66 3.01
N PHE A 193 -0.99 -7.24 4.21
CA PHE A 193 -1.16 -5.88 4.70
C PHE A 193 0.09 -5.45 5.48
N PHE A 194 0.21 -4.15 5.71
CA PHE A 194 1.24 -3.59 6.59
C PHE A 194 0.64 -2.58 7.57
N ILE A 195 1.30 -2.43 8.72
CA ILE A 195 1.01 -1.41 9.74
C ILE A 195 2.19 -0.46 9.78
N MET A 196 1.92 0.84 9.66
CA MET A 196 2.93 1.90 9.73
C MET A 196 3.51 2.03 11.13
N THR A 197 4.84 2.16 11.23
CA THR A 197 5.57 2.46 12.49
C THR A 197 6.17 3.87 12.49
N ALA A 198 5.98 4.62 11.41
CA ALA A 198 6.29 6.02 11.27
C ALA A 198 5.50 6.59 10.08
N ASP A 199 5.45 7.91 9.93
CA ASP A 199 4.79 8.55 8.80
C ASP A 199 5.51 8.26 7.47
N ALA A 200 4.75 7.87 6.44
CA ALA A 200 5.26 7.58 5.10
C ALA A 200 4.43 8.28 4.00
N PRO A 201 4.53 9.63 3.88
CA PRO A 201 3.75 10.39 2.91
C PRO A 201 4.02 10.01 1.44
N HIS A 202 5.13 9.32 1.16
CA HIS A 202 5.44 8.81 -0.17
C HIS A 202 4.54 7.63 -0.61
N LEU A 203 3.76 7.04 0.30
CA LEU A 203 2.75 6.01 -0.01
C LEU A 203 1.37 6.60 -0.27
N ASP A 204 1.13 7.86 0.12
CA ASP A 204 -0.18 8.51 0.02
C ASP A 204 -0.66 8.53 -1.44
N GLY A 205 -1.93 8.14 -1.64
CA GLY A 205 -2.52 8.00 -2.95
C GLY A 205 -1.94 6.88 -3.82
N SER A 206 -0.98 6.07 -3.34
CA SER A 206 -0.35 4.98 -4.11
C SER A 206 -0.63 3.57 -3.56
N TYR A 207 -1.20 3.52 -2.34
CA TYR A 207 -1.57 2.32 -1.61
C TYR A 207 -2.92 2.53 -0.91
N ALA A 208 -3.69 1.46 -0.76
CA ALA A 208 -5.02 1.50 -0.15
C ALA A 208 -4.90 1.46 1.38
N ALA A 209 -4.81 2.63 2.00
CA ALA A 209 -4.95 2.77 3.45
C ALA A 209 -6.41 2.52 3.85
N PHE A 210 -6.66 1.71 4.88
CA PHE A 210 -8.01 1.22 5.18
C PHE A 210 -8.35 1.07 6.66
N GLY A 211 -7.44 1.42 7.57
CA GLY A 211 -7.66 1.31 9.00
C GLY A 211 -6.54 1.95 9.82
N LYS A 212 -6.67 1.97 11.14
CA LYS A 212 -5.63 2.48 12.04
C LYS A 212 -5.65 1.75 13.38
N VAL A 213 -4.46 1.47 13.92
CA VAL A 213 -4.27 0.94 15.26
C VAL A 213 -4.79 1.94 16.30
N THR A 214 -5.59 1.45 17.24
CA THR A 214 -6.17 2.20 18.37
C THR A 214 -5.60 1.77 19.72
N GLU A 215 -5.13 0.52 19.84
CA GLU A 215 -4.45 0.00 21.03
C GLU A 215 -3.29 -0.93 20.60
N GLY A 216 -2.20 -0.95 21.36
CA GLY A 216 -1.08 -1.87 21.12
C GLY A 216 -0.03 -1.36 20.12
N LEU A 217 0.11 -0.04 19.95
CA LEU A 217 1.22 0.51 19.14
C LEU A 217 2.58 0.09 19.71
N GLU A 218 2.71 -0.04 21.02
CA GLU A 218 3.92 -0.56 21.66
C GLU A 218 4.26 -2.00 21.26
N VAL A 219 3.25 -2.80 20.90
CA VAL A 219 3.44 -4.16 20.36
C VAL A 219 3.94 -4.09 18.92
N VAL A 220 3.38 -3.19 18.11
CA VAL A 220 3.86 -2.92 16.74
C VAL A 220 5.33 -2.46 16.78
N ASP A 221 5.67 -1.55 17.69
CA ASP A 221 7.03 -1.05 17.90
C ASP A 221 7.99 -2.14 18.38
N ALA A 222 7.55 -3.03 19.27
CA ALA A 222 8.35 -4.17 19.67
C ALA A 222 8.65 -5.11 18.49
N ILE A 223 7.64 -5.39 17.66
CA ILE A 223 7.77 -6.24 16.47
C ILE A 223 8.74 -5.63 15.45
N VAL A 224 8.63 -4.33 15.16
CA VAL A 224 9.48 -3.70 14.13
C VAL A 224 10.96 -3.70 14.49
N ASN A 225 11.27 -3.72 15.79
CA ASN A 225 12.64 -3.69 16.31
C ASN A 225 13.27 -5.08 16.52
N LEU A 226 12.59 -6.17 16.13
CA LEU A 226 13.15 -7.52 16.20
C LEU A 226 14.43 -7.65 15.33
N PRO A 227 15.41 -8.47 15.75
CA PRO A 227 16.52 -8.87 14.89
C PRO A 227 16.02 -9.47 13.59
N ARG A 228 16.62 -9.06 12.47
CA ARG A 228 16.18 -9.42 11.11
C ARG A 228 17.37 -9.61 10.19
N ASP A 229 17.15 -10.38 9.13
CA ASP A 229 18.13 -10.61 8.08
C ASP A 229 18.23 -9.44 7.08
N SER A 230 19.08 -9.59 6.07
CA SER A 230 19.29 -8.56 5.02
C SER A 230 18.08 -8.34 4.11
N SER A 231 17.07 -9.21 4.18
CA SER A 231 15.82 -9.11 3.42
C SER A 231 14.69 -8.53 4.29
N ASP A 232 15.04 -7.94 5.43
CA ASP A 232 14.13 -7.39 6.43
C ASP A 232 13.21 -8.43 7.09
N ARG A 233 13.51 -9.73 6.98
CA ARG A 233 12.76 -10.80 7.62
C ARG A 233 13.23 -11.00 9.06
N PRO A 234 12.36 -10.95 10.08
CA PRO A 234 12.77 -11.26 11.45
C PRO A 234 13.37 -12.68 11.55
N GLU A 235 14.42 -12.85 12.35
CA GLU A 235 15.06 -14.17 12.57
C GLU A 235 14.07 -15.17 13.19
N HIS A 236 13.19 -14.65 14.06
CA HIS A 236 12.05 -15.35 14.64
C HIS A 236 10.77 -14.54 14.35
N PRO A 237 10.11 -14.77 13.21
CA PRO A 237 8.93 -14.00 12.82
C PRO A 237 7.80 -14.12 13.85
N PRO A 238 7.22 -13.00 14.31
CA PRO A 238 6.12 -13.04 15.26
C PRO A 238 4.85 -13.53 14.55
N VAL A 239 4.13 -14.41 15.24
CA VAL A 239 2.95 -15.12 14.73
C VAL A 239 1.69 -14.44 15.25
N MET A 240 0.76 -14.13 14.35
CA MET A 240 -0.63 -13.79 14.69
C MET A 240 -1.32 -15.08 15.12
N LYS A 241 -1.43 -15.30 16.43
CA LYS A 241 -2.06 -16.51 16.99
C LYS A 241 -3.53 -16.57 16.61
N LYS A 242 -4.21 -15.42 16.70
CA LYS A 242 -5.62 -15.30 16.34
C LYS A 242 -5.94 -13.90 15.86
N VAL A 243 -6.74 -13.78 14.81
CA VAL A 243 -7.29 -12.50 14.36
C VAL A 243 -8.81 -12.58 14.39
N THR A 244 -9.44 -11.61 15.04
CA THR A 244 -10.91 -11.51 15.13
C THR A 244 -11.37 -10.11 14.77
N VAL A 245 -12.63 -10.00 14.33
CA VAL A 245 -13.26 -8.71 14.05
C VAL A 245 -14.61 -8.64 14.75
N ASP A 246 -14.86 -7.53 15.44
CA ASP A 246 -16.19 -7.13 15.90
C ASP A 246 -16.77 -6.15 14.87
N THR A 247 -17.83 -6.57 14.18
CA THR A 247 -18.52 -5.76 13.17
C THR A 247 -19.62 -4.88 13.76
N LEU A 248 -19.80 -4.90 15.09
CA LEU A 248 -20.77 -4.08 15.81
C LEU A 248 -22.20 -4.25 15.28
N GLY A 249 -22.53 -5.47 14.85
CA GLY A 249 -23.84 -5.83 14.29
C GLY A 249 -24.04 -5.47 12.82
N VAL A 250 -23.03 -4.89 12.15
CA VAL A 250 -23.07 -4.58 10.72
C VAL A 250 -22.65 -5.81 9.90
N THR A 251 -23.40 -6.09 8.83
CA THR A 251 -23.04 -7.12 7.84
C THR A 251 -22.23 -6.50 6.72
N TYR A 252 -21.06 -7.06 6.45
CA TYR A 252 -20.19 -6.67 5.34
C TYR A 252 -20.32 -7.69 4.19
N PRO A 253 -20.43 -7.24 2.92
CA PRO A 253 -20.52 -8.16 1.79
C PRO A 253 -19.18 -8.85 1.51
N GLU A 254 -19.22 -9.94 0.75
CA GLU A 254 -18.01 -10.56 0.20
C GLU A 254 -17.25 -9.60 -0.74
N PRO A 255 -15.92 -9.70 -0.83
CA PRO A 255 -15.14 -8.80 -1.67
C PRO A 255 -15.40 -9.03 -3.16
N GLN A 256 -15.36 -7.93 -3.91
CA GLN A 256 -15.28 -7.94 -5.37
C GLN A 256 -13.85 -8.31 -5.78
N LYS A 257 -13.72 -9.45 -6.46
CA LYS A 257 -12.45 -10.02 -6.92
C LYS A 257 -12.22 -9.67 -8.39
N VAL A 258 -10.97 -9.51 -8.80
CA VAL A 258 -10.61 -9.07 -10.16
C VAL A 258 -9.76 -10.06 -10.94
N GLN A 259 -9.16 -11.05 -10.28
CA GLN A 259 -8.37 -12.15 -10.87
C GLN A 259 -8.49 -13.38 -9.99
#